data_AF-A0A173AEE3-F1
#
_entry.id   AF-A0A173AEE3-F1
#
_cell.length_a   1.000
_cell.length_b   1.000
_cell.length_c   1.000
_cell.angle_alpha   90.00
_cell.angle_beta   90.00
_cell.angle_gamma   90.00
#
_symmetry.space_group_name_H-M   'P 1'
#
loop_
_entity.id
_entity.type
_entity.pdbx_description
1 polymer ?
#
loop_
_entity_poly.entity_id
_entity_poly.type
_entity_poly.pdbx_seq_one_letter_code
_entity_poly.pdbx_strand_id
1 'polypeptide(L)' 'TAFQFNPYFQQTELRQLLAPHDVKLEAWAPLGQGNQSLLNEPVIQQLAVKYGKDAGQVILRYENQLGII' A
#
# COMPACT_ATOMS: atom_id res chain seq x y z
N THR A 1 -10.06 -11.23 -1.26
CA THR A 1 -9.21 -12.12 -0.43
C THR A 1 -8.08 -11.32 0.15
N ALA A 2 -7.79 -11.48 1.44
CA ALA A 2 -6.77 -10.71 2.15
C ALA A 2 -5.36 -11.31 1.98
N PHE A 3 -4.39 -10.47 1.62
CA PHE A 3 -2.99 -10.84 1.44
C PHE A 3 -2.07 -9.75 1.98
N GLN A 4 -0.83 -10.10 2.35
CA GLN A 4 0.16 -9.09 2.71
C GLN A 4 0.39 -8.15 1.53
N PHE A 5 0.15 -6.85 1.77
CA PHE A 5 0.37 -5.78 0.80
C PHE A 5 0.99 -4.59 1.52
N ASN A 6 2.01 -3.98 0.92
CA ASN A 6 2.61 -2.70 1.30
C ASN A 6 3.53 -2.23 0.16
N PRO A 7 4.17 -1.05 0.22
CA PRO A 7 5.02 -0.56 -0.87
C PRO A 7 6.15 -1.49 -1.32
N TYR A 8 6.65 -2.38 -0.46
CA TYR A 8 7.65 -3.39 -0.81
C TYR A 8 7.06 -4.71 -1.32
N PHE A 9 5.79 -4.98 -1.04
CA PHE A 9 5.09 -6.21 -1.41
C PHE A 9 3.80 -5.90 -2.17
N GLN A 10 3.94 -5.39 -3.40
CA GLN A 10 2.81 -4.85 -4.19
C GLN A 10 1.98 -5.92 -4.93
N GLN A 11 2.29 -7.21 -4.77
CA GLN A 11 1.53 -8.33 -5.36
C GLN A 11 1.21 -8.17 -6.86
N THR A 12 2.12 -7.59 -7.65
CA THR A 12 1.84 -7.12 -9.02
C THR A 12 1.37 -8.25 -9.95
N GLU A 13 2.02 -9.41 -9.91
CA GLU A 13 1.64 -10.56 -10.74
C GLU A 13 0.27 -11.13 -10.33
N LEU A 14 0.01 -11.25 -9.02
CA LEU A 14 -1.27 -11.70 -8.49
C LEU A 14 -2.40 -10.75 -8.88
N ARG A 15 -2.16 -9.43 -8.86
CA ARG A 15 -3.14 -8.42 -9.30
C ARG A 15 -3.47 -8.58 -10.79
N GLN A 16 -2.46 -8.82 -11.63
CA GLN A 16 -2.67 -9.06 -13.06
C GLN A 16 -3.46 -10.34 -13.32
N LEU A 17 -3.19 -11.41 -12.58
CA LEU A 17 -3.90 -12.68 -12.69
C LEU A 17 -5.37 -12.56 -12.30
N LEU A 18 -5.69 -11.78 -11.27
CA LEU A 18 -7.03 -11.65 -10.73
C LEU A 18 -7.88 -10.59 -11.44
N ALA A 19 -7.25 -9.62 -12.12
CA ALA A 19 -7.95 -8.52 -12.80
C ALA A 19 -9.04 -8.97 -13.81
N PRO A 20 -8.83 -10.00 -14.67
CA PRO A 20 -9.86 -10.46 -15.61
C PRO A 20 -11.09 -11.06 -14.93
N HIS A 21 -10.97 -11.48 -13.66
CA HIS A 21 -12.03 -12.11 -12.89
C HIS A 21 -12.78 -11.12 -11.97
N ASP A 22 -12.46 -9.83 -12.07
CA ASP A 22 -12.95 -8.76 -11.16
C ASP A 22 -12.77 -9.08 -9.67
N VAL A 23 -11.76 -9.87 -9.34
CA VAL A 23 -11.41 -10.19 -7.96
C VAL A 23 -10.49 -9.11 -7.40
N LYS A 24 -10.93 -8.44 -6.33
CA LYS A 24 -10.13 -7.44 -5.63
C LYS A 24 -9.25 -8.08 -4.55
N LEU A 25 -8.05 -7.53 -4.40
CA LEU A 25 -7.18 -7.83 -3.28
C LEU A 25 -7.52 -6.92 -2.10
N GLU A 26 -7.50 -7.51 -0.91
CA GLU A 26 -7.63 -6.80 0.35
C GLU A 26 -6.27 -6.77 1.05
N ALA A 27 -5.83 -5.59 1.51
CA ALA A 27 -4.53 -5.43 2.15
C ALA A 27 -4.56 -5.95 3.59
N TRP A 28 -3.78 -6.98 3.86
CA TRP A 28 -3.44 -7.37 5.22
C TRP A 28 -2.12 -6.72 5.65
N ALA A 29 -2.11 -6.11 6.84
CA ALA A 29 -0.98 -5.37 7.39
C ALA A 29 -0.41 -4.27 6.44
N PRO A 30 -1.23 -3.31 5.99
CA PRO A 30 -0.86 -2.31 4.97
C PRO A 30 0.35 -1.45 5.38
N LEU A 31 0.52 -1.22 6.69
CA LEU A 31 1.64 -0.48 7.25
C LEU A 31 2.83 -1.37 7.64
N GLY A 32 2.92 -2.58 7.09
CA GLY A 32 3.97 -3.55 7.44
C GLY A 32 4.00 -3.87 8.93
N GLN A 33 2.83 -3.95 9.58
CA GLN A 33 2.69 -4.10 11.05
C GLN A 33 3.34 -2.96 11.86
N GLY A 34 3.38 -1.74 11.33
CA GLY A 34 3.99 -0.59 12.00
C GLY A 34 5.51 -0.55 11.85
N ASN A 35 6.05 -1.18 10.80
CA ASN A 35 7.48 -1.18 10.48
C ASN A 35 8.01 0.26 10.38
N GLN A 36 8.90 0.62 11.31
CA GLN A 36 9.44 1.98 11.38
C GLN A 36 10.33 2.32 10.18
N SER A 37 11.05 1.36 9.60
CA SER A 37 11.85 1.61 8.39
C SER A 37 10.96 1.98 7.22
N LEU A 38 9.83 1.28 7.05
CA LEU A 38 8.82 1.64 6.03
C LEU A 38 8.24 3.03 6.29
N LEU A 39 7.82 3.32 7.51
CA LEU A 39 7.22 4.62 7.84
C LEU A 39 8.22 5.78 7.70
N ASN A 40 9.52 5.53 7.80
CA ASN A 40 10.58 6.54 7.67
C ASN A 40 11.26 6.57 6.29
N GLU A 41 10.73 5.86 5.29
CA GLU A 41 11.23 5.91 3.92
C GLU A 41 11.27 7.36 3.39
N PRO A 42 12.41 7.87 2.88
CA PRO A 42 12.54 9.27 2.50
C PRO A 42 11.50 9.73 1.49
N VAL A 43 11.12 8.88 0.53
CA VAL A 43 10.08 9.21 -0.47
C VAL A 43 8.70 9.35 0.18
N ILE A 44 8.38 8.51 1.16
CA ILE A 44 7.10 8.55 1.88
C ILE A 44 7.03 9.81 2.75
N GLN A 45 8.12 10.13 3.43
CA GLN A 45 8.24 11.34 4.24
C GLN A 45 8.14 12.62 3.41
N GLN A 46 8.77 12.66 2.23
CA GLN A 46 8.63 13.79 1.30
C GLN A 46 7.19 13.99 0.82
N LEU A 47 6.48 12.89 0.51
CA LEU A 47 5.07 12.94 0.12
C LEU A 47 4.18 13.36 1.29
N ALA A 48 4.46 12.87 2.50
CA ALA A 48 3.75 13.23 3.72
C ALA A 48 3.83 14.76 3.95
N VAL A 49 5.02 15.35 3.85
CA VAL A 49 5.22 16.80 3.91
C VAL A 49 4.48 17.52 2.78
N LYS A 50 4.64 17.07 1.53
CA LYS A 50 4.02 17.69 0.35
C LYS A 50 2.50 17.80 0.48
N TYR A 51 1.84 16.81 1.05
CA TYR A 51 0.39 16.74 1.14
C TYR A 51 -0.18 17.12 2.53
N GLY A 52 0.67 17.46 3.50
CA GLY A 52 0.25 17.75 4.87
C GLY A 52 -0.43 16.55 5.54
N LYS A 53 0.17 15.37 5.38
CA LYS A 53 -0.30 14.07 5.89
C LYS A 53 0.79 13.35 6.67
N ASP A 54 0.44 12.27 7.34
CA ASP A 54 1.43 11.34 7.91
C ASP A 54 1.80 10.22 6.91
N ALA A 55 2.90 9.52 7.20
CA ALA A 55 3.42 8.45 6.34
C ALA A 55 2.42 7.29 6.14
N GLY A 56 1.65 6.95 7.18
CA GLY A 56 0.64 5.90 7.10
C GLY A 56 -0.50 6.28 6.15
N GLN A 57 -0.97 7.52 6.22
CA GLN A 57 -1.98 8.07 5.30
C GLN A 57 -1.51 8.06 3.85
N VAL A 58 -0.22 8.35 3.60
CA VAL A 58 0.37 8.26 2.25
C VAL A 58 0.34 6.82 1.74
N ILE A 59 0.73 5.86 2.57
CA ILE A 59 0.74 4.43 2.21
C ILE A 59 -0.69 3.95 1.93
N LEU A 60 -1.64 4.21 2.83
CA LEU A 60 -3.05 3.82 2.64
C LEU A 60 -3.65 4.47 1.39
N ARG A 61 -3.30 5.73 1.11
CA ARG A 61 -3.75 6.41 -0.10
C ARG A 61 -3.20 5.74 -1.36
N TYR A 62 -1.93 5.35 -1.35
CA TYR A 62 -1.30 4.63 -2.44
C TYR A 62 -2.02 3.29 -2.73
N GLU A 63 -2.29 2.50 -1.70
CA GLU A 63 -3.00 1.21 -1.82
C GLU A 63 -4.40 1.39 -2.39
N ASN A 64 -5.16 2.34 -1.84
CA ASN A 64 -6.51 2.65 -2.33
C ASN A 64 -6.50 3.10 -3.80
N GLN A 65 -5.50 3.87 -4.24
CA GLN A 65 -5.38 4.28 -5.65
C GLN A 65 -5.08 3.11 -6.59
N LEU A 66 -4.53 2.02 -6.08
CA LEU A 66 -4.30 0.79 -6.82
C LEU A 66 -5.54 -0.13 -6.84
N GLY A 67 -6.66 0.30 -6.24
CA GLY A 67 -7.87 -0.50 -6.13
C GLY A 67 -7.76 -1.65 -5.13
N ILE A 68 -6.81 -1.55 -4.19
CA ILE A 68 -6.72 -2.44 -3.04
C ILE A 68 -7.73 -1.99 -2.00
N ILE A 69 -8.44 -2.95 -1.42
CA ILE A 69 -9.46 -2.75 -0.38
C ILE A 69 -8.83 -2.87 1.00
#